data_AF-A0A660A8P4-F1
#
_entry.id   AF-A0A660A8P4-F1
#
_cell.length_a   1.000
_cell.length_b   1.000
_cell.length_c   1.000
_cell.angle_alpha   90.00
_cell.angle_beta   90.00
_cell.angle_gamma   90.00
#
_symmetry.space_group_name_H-M   'P 1'
#
loop_
_entity.id
_entity.type
_entity.pdbx_description
1 polymer ?
#
loop_
_entity_poly.entity_id
_entity_poly.type
_entity_poly.pdbx_seq_one_letter_code
_entity_poly.pdbx_strand_id
1 'polypeptide(L)'
;VTPNQLNPMTQVGLTTQDVHLTVVDFLNLPSPHITPYHMLSIYHYIQKKAEYVDAVVITHGTDTLEETAYFLDTMALPTDLPIVITGAMRSSNEIGSDGIYNYLTALRVASSDKAKGKGVLVVMNDEI
;
A
#
# COMPACT_ATOMS: atom_id res chain seq x y z
N VAL A 1 -16.90 4.74 -0.88
CA VAL A 1 -16.66 4.05 -2.17
C VAL A 1 -17.03 2.58 -2.00
N THR A 2 -17.89 2.03 -2.86
CA THR A 2 -18.22 0.58 -2.82
C THR A 2 -17.09 -0.23 -3.45
N PRO A 3 -16.68 -1.36 -2.85
CA PRO A 3 -15.64 -2.21 -3.44
C PRO A 3 -16.13 -2.83 -4.75
N ASN A 4 -15.31 -2.77 -5.79
CA ASN A 4 -15.61 -3.36 -7.10
C ASN A 4 -15.10 -4.81 -7.14
N GLN A 5 -15.66 -5.65 -8.03
CA GLN A 5 -15.22 -7.06 -8.15
C GLN A 5 -13.81 -7.23 -8.75
N LEU A 6 -13.29 -6.20 -9.41
CA LEU A 6 -11.94 -6.16 -9.97
C LEU A 6 -11.17 -4.98 -9.38
N ASN A 7 -9.95 -5.24 -8.89
CA ASN A 7 -9.04 -4.21 -8.39
C ASN A 7 -8.41 -3.44 -9.57
N PRO A 8 -8.71 -2.15 -9.78
CA PRO A 8 -8.17 -1.39 -10.92
C PRO A 8 -6.63 -1.34 -10.92
N MET A 9 -6.00 -1.49 -9.76
CA MET A 9 -4.54 -1.45 -9.62
C MET A 9 -3.84 -2.70 -10.16
N THR A 10 -4.55 -3.84 -10.26
CA THR A 10 -3.97 -5.08 -10.83
C THR A 10 -3.88 -5.02 -12.36
N GLN A 11 -4.62 -4.11 -12.99
CA GLN A 11 -4.69 -3.97 -14.45
C GLN A 11 -3.66 -2.99 -15.02
N VAL A 12 -2.94 -2.29 -14.15
CA VAL A 12 -1.96 -1.30 -14.58
C VAL A 12 -0.69 -2.02 -15.04
N GLY A 13 -0.61 -2.34 -16.33
CA GLY A 13 0.57 -2.89 -16.98
C GLY A 13 1.68 -1.83 -17.06
N LEU A 14 2.48 -1.71 -16.00
CA LEU A 14 3.62 -0.80 -15.96
C LEU A 14 4.93 -1.57 -16.01
N THR A 15 5.64 -1.42 -17.13
CA THR A 15 7.08 -1.63 -17.22
C THR A 15 7.80 -0.47 -16.54
N THR A 16 7.88 -0.47 -15.20
CA THR A 16 9.11 0.05 -14.57
C THR A 16 10.18 -0.97 -14.89
N GLN A 17 11.13 -0.62 -15.75
CA GLN A 17 12.05 -1.58 -16.40
C GLN A 17 12.85 -2.47 -15.41
N ASP A 18 12.83 -2.15 -14.11
CA ASP A 18 13.61 -2.82 -13.07
C ASP A 18 12.80 -3.28 -11.83
N VAL A 19 11.47 -3.36 -11.88
CA VAL A 19 10.67 -3.83 -10.71
C VAL A 19 9.80 -5.03 -11.07
N HIS A 20 9.98 -6.14 -10.34
CA HIS A 20 9.12 -7.31 -10.43
C HIS A 20 7.98 -7.21 -9.41
N LEU A 21 6.74 -7.01 -9.90
CA LEU A 21 5.57 -6.87 -9.05
C LEU A 21 4.91 -8.22 -8.78
N THR A 22 4.71 -8.53 -7.50
CA THR A 22 3.82 -9.61 -7.05
C THR A 22 2.59 -8.98 -6.41
N VAL A 23 1.45 -9.06 -7.09
CA VAL A 23 0.20 -8.44 -6.63
C VAL A 23 -0.63 -9.47 -5.87
N VAL A 24 -1.17 -9.07 -4.72
CA VAL A 24 -1.99 -9.92 -3.85
C VAL A 24 -3.24 -9.15 -3.44
N ASP A 25 -4.40 -9.64 -3.85
CA ASP A 25 -5.68 -9.15 -3.36
C ASP A 25 -5.93 -9.72 -1.95
N PHE A 26 -5.58 -8.94 -0.93
CA PHE A 26 -5.57 -9.39 0.47
C PHE A 26 -6.94 -9.23 1.15
N LEU A 27 -7.55 -8.05 1.02
CA LEU A 27 -8.88 -7.72 1.57
C LEU A 27 -9.65 -6.91 0.54
N ASN A 28 -10.96 -7.15 0.44
CA ASN A 28 -11.86 -6.35 -0.38
C ASN A 28 -12.97 -5.75 0.52
N LEU A 29 -12.57 -4.78 1.35
CA LEU A 29 -13.42 -4.15 2.36
C LEU A 29 -13.31 -2.63 2.25
N PRO A 30 -14.39 -1.87 2.53
CA PRO A 30 -14.29 -0.44 2.80
C PRO A 30 -13.35 -0.19 4.01
N SER A 31 -12.52 0.85 3.95
CA SER A 31 -11.60 1.18 5.06
C SER A 31 -12.30 1.35 6.41
N PRO A 32 -13.52 1.94 6.53
CA PRO A 32 -14.22 2.01 7.82
C PRO A 32 -14.52 0.65 8.47
N HIS A 33 -14.43 -0.46 7.72
CA HIS A 33 -14.62 -1.82 8.23
C HIS A 33 -13.30 -2.53 8.56
N ILE A 34 -12.16 -1.86 8.41
CA ILE A 34 -10.86 -2.37 8.85
C ILE A 34 -10.84 -2.36 10.38
N THR A 35 -10.43 -3.48 10.94
CA THR A 35 -10.38 -3.70 12.39
C THR A 35 -8.95 -4.03 12.79
N PRO A 36 -8.58 -3.94 14.08
CA PRO A 36 -7.27 -4.39 14.53
C PRO A 36 -6.95 -5.85 14.16
N TYR A 37 -7.95 -6.73 14.03
CA TYR A 37 -7.74 -8.11 13.55
C TYR A 37 -7.29 -8.16 12.09
N HIS A 38 -7.82 -7.28 11.24
CA HIS A 38 -7.40 -7.14 9.85
C HIS A 38 -5.97 -6.57 9.78
N MET A 39 -5.68 -5.52 10.55
CA MET A 39 -4.33 -4.93 10.63
C MET A 39 -3.29 -5.95 11.11
N LEU A 40 -3.63 -6.77 12.12
CA LEU A 40 -2.79 -7.86 12.60
C LEU A 40 -2.57 -8.94 11.54
N SER A 41 -3.58 -9.22 10.72
CA SER A 41 -3.46 -10.17 9.60
C SER A 41 -2.50 -9.65 8.53
N ILE A 42 -2.56 -8.35 8.22
CA ILE A 42 -1.62 -7.66 7.31
C ILE A 42 -0.20 -7.78 7.84
N TYR A 43 0.02 -7.45 9.13
CA TYR A 43 1.33 -7.57 9.79
C TYR A 43 1.93 -8.98 9.63
N HIS A 44 1.18 -10.02 9.99
CA HIS A 44 1.68 -11.40 9.89
C HIS A 44 1.97 -11.81 8.45
N TYR A 45 1.21 -11.29 7.48
CA TYR A 45 1.47 -11.56 6.07
C TYR A 45 2.78 -10.91 5.62
N ILE A 46 2.99 -9.63 5.95
CA ILE A 46 4.23 -8.91 5.64
C ILE A 46 5.43 -9.62 6.28
N GLN A 47 5.34 -9.96 7.57
CA GLN A 47 6.42 -10.64 8.29
C GLN A 47 6.82 -11.96 7.61
N LYS A 48 5.85 -12.76 7.15
CA LYS A 48 6.13 -14.01 6.41
C LYS A 48 6.76 -13.79 5.04
N LYS A 49 6.56 -12.62 4.44
CA LYS A 49 7.03 -12.29 3.08
C LYS A 49 8.29 -11.45 3.07
N ALA A 50 8.68 -10.86 4.19
CA ALA A 50 9.77 -9.90 4.29
C ALA A 50 11.12 -10.41 3.73
N GLU A 51 11.42 -11.71 3.86
CA GLU A 51 12.66 -12.29 3.31
C GLU A 51 12.63 -12.53 1.79
N TYR A 52 11.48 -12.37 1.15
CA TYR A 52 11.25 -12.70 -0.26
C TYR A 52 10.95 -11.48 -1.13
N VAL A 53 10.89 -10.28 -0.54
CA VAL A 53 10.54 -9.03 -1.23
C VAL A 53 11.44 -7.91 -0.75
N ASP A 54 11.75 -6.97 -1.64
CA ASP A 54 12.60 -5.82 -1.31
C ASP A 54 11.81 -4.66 -0.69
N ALA A 55 10.49 -4.61 -0.89
CA ALA A 55 9.59 -3.60 -0.35
C ALA A 55 8.12 -4.07 -0.39
N VAL A 56 7.25 -3.37 0.33
CA VAL A 56 5.79 -3.60 0.34
C VAL A 56 5.04 -2.30 0.04
N VAL A 57 4.08 -2.37 -0.89
CA VAL A 57 3.09 -1.32 -1.12
C VAL A 57 1.70 -1.83 -0.77
N ILE A 58 0.98 -1.09 0.07
CA ILE A 58 -0.38 -1.41 0.51
C ILE A 58 -1.33 -0.38 -0.08
N THR A 59 -2.26 -0.82 -0.93
CA THR A 59 -3.39 0.03 -1.36
C THR A 59 -4.49 -0.04 -0.31
N HIS A 60 -4.91 1.09 0.21
CA HIS A 60 -5.88 1.19 1.30
C HIS A 60 -6.91 2.29 1.04
N GLY A 61 -8.12 2.13 1.58
CA GLY A 61 -9.12 3.20 1.58
C GLY A 61 -8.70 4.33 2.54
N THR A 62 -8.95 5.58 2.17
CA THR A 62 -8.39 6.73 2.89
C THR A 62 -8.99 6.94 4.28
N ASP A 63 -10.23 6.49 4.53
CA ASP A 63 -10.96 6.80 5.77
C ASP A 63 -10.29 6.28 7.03
N THR A 64 -9.53 5.17 6.94
CA THR A 64 -8.82 4.58 8.08
C THR A 64 -7.38 4.16 7.75
N LEU A 65 -6.79 4.86 6.78
CA LEU A 65 -5.43 4.58 6.32
C LEU A 65 -4.41 4.90 7.41
N GLU A 66 -4.59 6.05 8.07
CA GLU A 66 -3.68 6.56 9.10
C GLU A 66 -3.58 5.62 10.32
N GLU A 67 -4.68 5.00 10.74
CA GLU A 67 -4.69 4.06 11.86
C GLU A 67 -3.99 2.76 11.48
N THR A 68 -4.13 2.31 10.23
CA THR A 68 -3.41 1.12 9.73
C THR A 68 -1.92 1.40 9.62
N ALA A 69 -1.53 2.58 9.12
CA ALA A 69 -0.14 3.02 9.05
C ALA A 69 0.50 3.06 10.44
N TYR A 70 -0.16 3.73 11.38
CA TYR A 70 0.29 3.83 12.76
C TYR A 70 0.39 2.47 13.44
N PHE A 71 -0.64 1.61 13.28
CA PHE A 71 -0.59 0.26 13.84
C PHE A 71 0.62 -0.51 13.34
N LEU A 72 0.88 -0.53 12.03
CA LEU A 72 2.01 -1.25 11.46
C LEU A 72 3.36 -0.67 11.86
N ASP A 73 3.47 0.65 12.02
CA ASP A 73 4.70 1.34 12.45
C ASP A 73 5.12 0.94 13.88
N THR A 74 4.15 0.62 14.73
CA THR A 74 4.41 0.12 16.10
C THR A 74 4.78 -1.36 16.18
N MET A 75 4.68 -2.10 15.08
CA MET A 75 4.91 -3.56 15.05
C MET A 75 6.37 -3.90 14.73
N ALA A 76 6.80 -5.11 15.08
CA ALA A 76 8.15 -5.61 14.84
C ALA A 76 8.36 -6.05 13.37
N LEU A 77 8.31 -5.10 12.45
CA LEU A 77 8.64 -5.28 11.03
C LEU A 77 10.13 -4.99 10.78
N PRO A 78 10.78 -5.63 9.80
CA PRO A 78 12.19 -5.38 9.52
C PRO A 78 12.44 -3.92 9.15
N THR A 79 13.36 -3.26 9.86
CA THR A 79 13.66 -1.83 9.70
C THR A 79 14.11 -1.46 8.28
N ASP A 80 14.79 -2.38 7.60
CA ASP A 80 15.33 -2.16 6.25
C ASP A 80 14.35 -2.54 5.13
N LEU A 81 13.14 -3.01 5.46
CA LEU A 81 12.08 -3.28 4.49
C LEU A 81 11.19 -2.04 4.36
N PRO A 82 11.23 -1.29 3.24
CA PRO A 82 10.32 -0.17 3.02
C PRO A 82 8.87 -0.64 2.95
N ILE A 83 8.00 -0.01 3.74
CA ILE A 83 6.55 -0.26 3.74
C ILE A 83 5.87 1.06 3.42
N VAL A 84 5.18 1.10 2.29
CA VAL A 84 4.47 2.29 1.82
C VAL A 84 2.98 1.98 1.74
N ILE A 85 2.16 2.84 2.33
CA ILE A 85 0.71 2.77 2.22
C ILE A 85 0.24 3.92 1.32
N THR A 86 -0.71 3.63 0.44
CA THR A 86 -1.27 4.62 -0.47
C THR A 86 -2.76 4.40 -0.65
N GLY A 87 -3.46 5.43 -1.11
CA GLY A 87 -4.90 5.41 -1.32
C GLY A 87 -5.32 6.35 -2.44
N ALA A 88 -6.63 6.48 -2.62
CA ALA A 88 -7.24 7.40 -3.56
C ALA A 88 -8.47 8.05 -2.92
N MET A 89 -8.58 9.36 -3.01
CA MET A 89 -9.78 10.08 -2.55
C MET A 89 -10.91 10.02 -3.58
N ARG A 90 -10.57 9.77 -4.86
CA ARG A 90 -11.54 9.63 -5.96
C ARG A 90 -11.56 8.19 -6.46
N SER A 91 -12.75 7.70 -6.79
CA SER A 91 -12.94 6.40 -7.41
C SER A 91 -12.16 6.31 -8.73
N SER A 92 -11.71 5.10 -9.09
CA SER A 92 -10.99 4.84 -10.35
C SER A 92 -11.77 5.27 -11.60
N ASN A 93 -13.11 5.34 -11.49
CA ASN A 93 -14.00 5.65 -12.59
C ASN A 93 -14.33 7.16 -12.69
N GLU A 94 -13.84 7.97 -11.73
CA GLU A 94 -14.06 9.41 -11.73
C GLU A 94 -12.99 10.14 -12.54
N ILE A 95 -13.39 11.20 -13.24
CA ILE A 95 -12.46 12.10 -13.93
C ILE A 95 -11.54 12.73 -12.88
N GLY A 96 -10.23 12.66 -13.12
CA GLY A 96 -9.23 13.14 -12.17
C GLY A 96 -8.95 12.16 -11.02
N SER A 97 -9.20 10.85 -11.22
CA SER A 97 -8.79 9.82 -10.26
C SER A 97 -7.29 9.90 -9.97
N ASP A 98 -6.97 9.97 -8.68
CA ASP A 98 -5.62 10.05 -8.13
C ASP A 98 -5.01 8.67 -7.84
N GLY A 99 -5.80 7.59 -7.91
CA GLY A 99 -5.36 6.26 -7.47
C GLY A 99 -4.18 5.68 -8.26
N ILE A 100 -4.21 5.75 -9.59
CA ILE A 100 -3.10 5.25 -10.43
C ILE A 100 -1.84 6.07 -10.16
N TYR A 101 -1.99 7.38 -10.01
CA TYR A 101 -0.88 8.29 -9.78
C TYR A 101 -0.23 8.06 -8.41
N ASN A 102 -1.03 8.02 -7.35
CA ASN A 102 -0.58 7.74 -5.99
C ASN A 102 0.08 6.35 -5.91
N TYR A 103 -0.50 5.34 -6.56
CA TYR A 103 0.08 4.00 -6.64
C TYR A 103 1.45 3.98 -7.32
N LEU A 104 1.60 4.69 -8.43
CA LEU A 104 2.88 4.86 -9.14
C LEU A 104 3.93 5.55 -8.27
N THR A 105 3.56 6.63 -7.58
CA THR A 105 4.47 7.34 -6.68
C THR A 105 4.84 6.46 -5.49
N ALA A 106 3.90 5.71 -4.92
CA ALA A 106 4.15 4.76 -3.85
C ALA A 106 5.15 3.66 -4.26
N LEU A 107 5.01 3.09 -5.47
CA LEU A 107 5.97 2.13 -6.01
C LEU A 107 7.38 2.75 -6.13
N ARG A 108 7.49 3.97 -6.64
CA ARG A 108 8.77 4.68 -6.75
C ARG A 108 9.42 4.93 -5.39
N VAL A 109 8.63 5.32 -4.39
CA VAL A 109 9.11 5.53 -3.02
C VAL A 109 9.57 4.20 -2.41
N ALA A 110 8.78 3.13 -2.56
CA ALA A 110 9.10 1.81 -2.05
C ALA A 110 10.40 1.24 -2.66
N SER A 111 10.67 1.53 -3.94
CA SER A 111 11.91 1.12 -4.63
C SER A 111 13.14 1.99 -4.31
N SER A 112 13.01 3.02 -3.48
CA SER A 112 14.11 3.92 -3.14
C SER A 112 14.86 3.45 -1.89
N ASP A 113 16.19 3.35 -1.98
CA ASP A 113 17.04 3.07 -0.80
C ASP A 113 16.87 4.10 0.32
N LYS A 114 16.41 5.32 0.01
CA LYS A 114 16.17 6.38 1.01
C LYS A 114 14.93 6.11 1.88
N ALA A 115 14.05 5.19 1.48
CA ALA A 115 12.88 4.80 2.26
C ALA A 115 13.21 3.81 3.38
N LYS A 116 14.37 3.14 3.32
CA LYS A 116 14.81 2.20 4.36
C LYS A 116 15.00 2.90 5.70
N GLY A 117 14.56 2.27 6.78
CA GLY A 117 14.67 2.81 8.15
C GLY A 117 13.83 4.05 8.42
N LYS A 118 12.80 4.32 7.62
CA LYS A 118 11.87 5.46 7.83
C LYS A 118 10.56 5.07 8.52
N GLY A 119 10.42 3.82 8.94
CA GLY A 119 9.16 3.28 9.44
C GLY A 119 8.18 3.05 8.30
N VAL A 120 6.89 3.07 8.63
CA VAL A 120 5.80 2.99 7.63
C VAL A 120 5.55 4.37 7.04
N LEU A 121 5.60 4.46 5.71
CA LEU A 121 5.39 5.70 4.96
C LEU A 121 3.98 5.75 4.38
N VAL A 122 3.40 6.94 4.28
CA VAL A 122 2.14 7.18 3.59
C VAL A 122 2.41 8.06 2.38
N VAL A 123 2.04 7.61 1.18
CA VAL A 123 2.27 8.37 -0.05
C VAL A 123 0.94 8.71 -0.70
N MET A 124 0.61 10.00 -0.72
CA MET A 124 -0.55 10.54 -1.42
C MET A 124 -0.26 11.95 -1.94
N ASN A 125 -0.80 12.30 -3.11
CA ASN A 125 -0.76 13.67 -3.64
C ASN A 125 0.67 14.27 -3.70
N ASP A 126 1.65 13.47 -4.13
CA ASP A 126 3.08 13.81 -4.20
C ASP A 126 3.78 14.14 -2.87
N GLU A 127 3.17 13.81 -1.75
CA GLU A 127 3.78 13.92 -0.42
C GLU A 127 4.09 12.53 0.16
N ILE A 128 5.09 12.49 1.05
CA ILE A 128 5.54 11.34 1.84
C ILE A 128 5.41 11.71 3.31
#